data_AF-A0AAE6G8F8-F1
#
_entry.id   AF-A0AAE6G8F8-F1
#
_cell.length_a   1.000
_cell.length_b   1.000
_cell.length_c   1.000
_cell.angle_alpha   90.00
_cell.angle_beta   90.00
_cell.angle_gamma   90.00
#
_symmetry.space_group_name_H-M   'P 1'
#
loop_
_entity.id
_entity.type
_entity.pdbx_description
1 polymer ?
#
loop_
_entity_poly.entity_id
_entity_poly.type
_entity_poly.pdbx_seq_one_letter_code
_entity_poly.pdbx_strand_id
1 'polypeptide(L)'
;MAGAFLSAEAGRGAMRIRYRLILTGAGVLAVALGVVEFWPQPEPEPLPAALLAMAVPPPPPAQPPRIVPVKAHSVAPPAPVPRQEAPQVTVARMAPEPEVPEPEVPEPEVSFPPPEDNDDIEPELPQTAQWELEKMARLAALVERDVVRLAREREDAVARGDVQRGEQIDALLQRNLGQLRELHDEVRRLAEVVNGVAPAD
;
A
#
# COMPACT_ATOMS: atom_id res chain seq x y z
N MET A 1 13.43 -27.11 -61.65
CA MET A 1 12.46 -26.00 -61.74
C MET A 1 11.19 -26.41 -61.02
N ALA A 2 10.92 -25.86 -59.83
CA ALA A 2 9.61 -25.67 -59.21
C ALA A 2 9.82 -25.19 -57.76
N GLY A 3 9.06 -24.17 -57.34
CA GLY A 3 8.80 -23.93 -55.91
C GLY A 3 9.37 -22.66 -55.28
N ALA A 4 9.15 -21.48 -55.87
CA ALA A 4 9.36 -20.19 -55.20
C ALA A 4 8.14 -19.28 -55.37
N PHE A 5 6.99 -19.66 -54.78
CA PHE A 5 5.76 -18.85 -54.81
C PHE A 5 4.92 -19.03 -53.55
N LEU A 6 5.49 -18.88 -52.35
CA LEU A 6 4.70 -18.78 -51.11
C LEU A 6 5.42 -17.91 -50.06
N SER A 7 5.45 -16.58 -50.23
CA SER A 7 5.77 -15.68 -49.10
C SER A 7 5.53 -14.19 -49.34
N ALA A 8 4.54 -13.80 -50.15
CA ALA A 8 4.26 -12.37 -50.42
C ALA A 8 2.88 -11.89 -49.93
N GLU A 9 2.17 -12.66 -49.09
CA GLU A 9 0.77 -12.36 -48.73
C GLU A 9 0.49 -12.29 -47.22
N ALA A 10 1.51 -12.11 -46.39
CA ALA A 10 1.35 -11.96 -44.93
C ALA A 10 1.32 -10.49 -44.43
N GLY A 11 1.60 -9.50 -45.29
CA GLY A 11 1.82 -8.12 -44.86
C GLY A 11 0.57 -7.22 -44.77
N ARG A 12 -0.53 -7.54 -45.46
CA ARG A 12 -1.69 -6.63 -45.58
C ARG A 12 -2.75 -6.78 -44.48
N GLY A 13 -2.82 -7.92 -43.81
CA GLY A 13 -3.80 -8.18 -42.74
C GLY A 13 -3.42 -7.53 -41.40
N ALA A 14 -2.14 -7.59 -41.03
CA ALA A 14 -1.65 -7.12 -39.74
C ALA A 14 -1.82 -5.60 -39.52
N MET A 15 -1.67 -4.80 -40.59
CA MET A 15 -1.78 -3.34 -40.49
C MET A 15 -3.23 -2.88 -40.24
N ARG A 16 -4.22 -3.57 -40.85
CA ARG A 16 -5.65 -3.27 -40.68
C ARG A 16 -6.15 -3.59 -39.27
N ILE A 17 -5.61 -4.64 -38.64
CA ILE A 17 -5.95 -5.02 -37.27
C ILE A 17 -5.43 -3.98 -36.27
N ARG A 18 -4.19 -3.52 -36.45
CA ARG A 18 -3.59 -2.47 -35.61
C ARG A 18 -4.36 -1.15 -35.72
N TYR A 19 -4.79 -0.78 -36.93
CA TYR A 19 -5.58 0.45 -37.13
C TYR A 19 -6.97 0.36 -36.49
N ARG A 20 -7.63 -0.80 -36.56
CA ARG A 20 -8.91 -1.03 -35.88
C ARG A 20 -8.79 -0.95 -34.36
N LEU A 21 -7.72 -1.50 -33.78
CA LEU A 21 -7.47 -1.42 -32.34
C LEU A 21 -7.24 0.02 -31.86
N ILE A 22 -6.51 0.83 -32.64
CA ILE A 22 -6.29 2.25 -32.33
C ILE A 22 -7.63 3.03 -32.40
N LEU A 23 -8.44 2.77 -33.43
CA LEU A 23 -9.76 3.42 -33.58
C LEU A 23 -10.74 3.04 -32.47
N THR A 24 -10.76 1.77 -32.05
CA THR A 24 -11.59 1.35 -30.92
C THR A 24 -11.12 1.96 -29.61
N GLY A 25 -9.81 2.04 -29.38
CA GLY A 25 -9.26 2.69 -28.19
C GLY A 25 -9.59 4.18 -28.13
N ALA A 26 -9.44 4.89 -29.25
CA ALA A 26 -9.80 6.30 -29.37
C ALA A 26 -11.30 6.56 -29.16
N GLY A 27 -12.16 5.68 -29.69
CA GLY A 27 -13.61 5.76 -29.49
C GLY A 27 -14.03 5.60 -28.02
N VAL A 28 -13.45 4.61 -27.32
CA VAL A 28 -13.71 4.42 -25.89
C VAL A 28 -13.24 5.62 -25.07
N LEU A 29 -12.08 6.19 -25.39
CA LEU A 29 -11.56 7.37 -24.71
C LEU A 29 -12.45 8.61 -24.91
N ALA A 30 -12.97 8.82 -26.12
CA ALA A 30 -13.88 9.93 -26.42
C ALA A 30 -15.22 9.80 -25.68
N VAL A 31 -15.77 8.58 -25.59
CA VAL A 31 -17.00 8.33 -24.82
C VAL A 31 -16.77 8.56 -23.32
N ALA A 32 -15.64 8.09 -22.77
CA ALA A 32 -15.32 8.28 -21.36
C ALA A 32 -15.19 9.77 -20.99
N LEU A 33 -14.55 10.59 -21.84
CA LEU A 33 -14.43 12.02 -21.62
C LEU A 33 -15.78 12.76 -21.74
N GLY A 34 -16.65 12.34 -22.67
CA GLY A 34 -17.99 12.93 -22.82
C GLY A 34 -18.93 12.65 -21.64
N VAL A 35 -18.77 11.53 -20.94
CA VAL A 35 -19.58 11.19 -19.75
C VAL A 35 -19.23 12.07 -18.55
N VAL A 36 -17.98 12.58 -18.45
CA VAL A 36 -17.56 13.46 -17.36
C VAL A 36 -18.19 14.85 -17.48
N GLU A 37 -18.35 15.39 -18.69
CA GLU A 37 -19.02 16.69 -18.89
C GLU A 37 -20.51 16.68 -18.52
N PHE A 38 -21.15 15.51 -18.58
CA PHE A 38 -22.58 15.37 -18.27
C PHE A 38 -22.85 14.95 -16.82
N TRP A 39 -21.82 14.92 -15.97
CA TRP A 39 -22.00 14.57 -14.56
C TRP A 39 -22.70 15.72 -13.81
N PRO A 40 -23.89 15.51 -13.24
CA PRO A 40 -24.59 16.54 -12.50
C PRO A 40 -23.77 16.94 -11.27
N GLN A 41 -23.39 18.22 -11.19
CA GLN A 41 -22.79 18.78 -9.99
C GLN A 41 -23.81 18.70 -8.84
N PRO A 42 -23.47 18.08 -7.70
CA PRO A 42 -24.33 18.13 -6.53
C PRO A 42 -24.44 19.59 -6.08
N GLU A 43 -25.67 20.12 -6.04
CA GLU A 43 -25.93 21.44 -5.47
C GLU A 43 -25.47 21.46 -4.00
N PRO A 44 -24.78 22.53 -3.56
CA PRO A 44 -24.43 22.68 -2.16
C PRO A 44 -25.70 22.93 -1.34
N GLU A 45 -26.10 21.96 -0.52
CA GLU A 45 -27.15 22.16 0.48
C GLU A 45 -26.80 23.36 1.39
N PRO A 46 -27.73 24.29 1.62
CA PRO A 46 -27.52 25.35 2.59
C PRO A 46 -27.48 24.75 4.00
N LEU A 47 -26.30 24.80 4.62
CA LEU A 47 -26.10 24.44 6.02
C LEU A 47 -27.16 25.12 6.91
N PRO A 48 -27.89 24.38 7.77
CA PRO A 48 -28.81 25.01 8.71
C PRO A 48 -28.01 25.84 9.72
N ALA A 49 -28.28 27.15 9.76
CA ALA A 49 -27.68 28.13 10.68
C ALA A 49 -28.05 27.91 12.17
N ALA A 50 -28.44 26.70 12.56
CA ALA A 50 -28.89 26.36 13.90
C ALA A 50 -27.77 25.90 14.85
N LEU A 51 -26.51 25.78 14.39
CA LEU A 51 -25.37 25.38 15.22
C LEU A 51 -24.53 26.54 15.78
N LEU A 52 -24.96 27.80 15.63
CA LEU A 52 -24.24 28.98 16.14
C LEU A 52 -24.78 29.54 17.47
N ALA A 53 -25.57 28.77 18.22
CA ALA A 53 -26.13 29.20 19.51
C ALA A 53 -25.85 28.20 20.65
N MET A 54 -24.58 27.83 20.86
CA MET A 54 -24.14 27.38 22.19
C MET A 54 -23.32 28.50 22.83
N ALA A 55 -24.00 29.30 23.64
CA ALA A 55 -23.37 30.28 24.51
C ALA A 55 -22.45 29.55 25.51
N VAL A 56 -21.14 29.70 25.32
CA VAL A 56 -20.11 29.30 26.28
C VAL A 56 -20.20 30.24 27.49
N PRO A 57 -20.33 29.76 28.74
CA PRO A 57 -20.27 30.63 29.91
C PRO A 57 -18.86 31.22 30.08
N PRO A 58 -18.72 32.47 30.55
CA PRO A 58 -17.42 33.13 30.68
C PRO A 58 -16.52 32.42 31.70
N PRO A 59 -15.19 32.38 31.49
CA PRO A 59 -14.26 31.76 32.43
C PRO A 59 -14.19 32.54 33.75
N PRO A 60 -13.95 31.86 34.89
CA PRO A 60 -13.83 32.51 36.20
C PRO A 60 -12.57 33.40 36.29
N PRO A 61 -12.58 34.44 37.15
CA PRO A 61 -11.45 35.37 37.28
C PRO A 61 -10.20 34.67 37.82
N ALA A 62 -9.06 34.96 37.19
CA ALA A 62 -7.76 34.42 37.54
C ALA A 62 -7.30 34.89 38.92
N GLN A 63 -6.89 33.95 39.78
CA GLN A 63 -6.26 34.24 41.07
C GLN A 63 -4.80 34.68 40.85
N PRO A 64 -4.26 35.59 41.68
CA PRO A 64 -2.86 36.00 41.58
C PRO A 64 -1.92 34.82 41.94
N PRO A 65 -0.74 34.71 41.30
CA PRO A 65 0.19 33.62 41.54
C PRO A 65 0.75 33.71 42.96
N ARG A 66 0.50 32.66 43.75
CA ARG A 66 1.12 32.46 45.06
C ARG A 66 2.56 32.01 44.83
N ILE A 67 3.51 32.91 45.06
CA ILE A 67 4.95 32.58 45.04
C ILE A 67 5.24 31.72 46.27
N VAL A 68 5.45 30.42 46.04
CA VAL A 68 5.96 29.50 47.04
C VAL A 68 7.46 29.32 46.75
N PRO A 69 8.37 29.58 47.71
CA PRO A 69 9.79 29.29 47.48
C PRO A 69 9.96 27.77 47.42
N VAL A 70 10.14 27.26 46.20
CA VAL A 70 10.51 25.86 45.97
C VAL A 70 11.96 25.70 46.40
N LYS A 71 12.15 24.94 47.48
CA LYS A 71 13.47 24.45 47.91
C LYS A 71 14.07 23.64 46.75
N ALA A 72 15.14 24.15 46.17
CA ALA A 72 15.87 23.48 45.10
C ALA A 72 16.32 22.10 45.58
N HIS A 73 15.62 21.06 45.12
CA HIS A 73 16.16 19.71 45.20
C HIS A 73 17.22 19.62 44.12
N SER A 74 18.45 19.37 44.54
CA SER A 74 19.54 19.00 43.65
C SER A 74 19.13 17.69 42.97
N VAL A 75 18.57 17.80 41.77
CA VAL A 75 18.30 16.67 40.89
C VAL A 75 19.66 16.20 40.41
N ALA A 76 20.08 15.03 40.90
CA ALA A 76 21.24 14.35 40.35
C ALA A 76 21.06 14.19 38.84
N PRO A 77 22.11 14.42 38.02
CA PRO A 77 22.01 14.30 36.58
C PRO A 77 21.49 12.91 36.19
N PRO A 78 20.64 12.81 35.16
CA PRO A 78 20.07 11.54 34.73
C PRO A 78 21.21 10.57 34.38
N ALA A 79 21.07 9.33 34.84
CA ALA A 79 22.00 8.27 34.52
C ALA A 79 22.13 8.12 32.99
N PRO A 80 23.33 7.86 32.45
CA PRO A 80 23.51 7.67 31.03
C PRO A 80 22.68 6.46 30.56
N VAL A 81 21.89 6.66 29.50
CA VAL A 81 21.17 5.59 28.81
C VAL A 81 22.19 4.54 28.35
N PRO A 82 21.97 3.23 28.60
CA PRO A 82 22.83 2.19 28.03
C PRO A 82 22.82 2.35 26.52
N ARG A 83 24.01 2.54 25.92
CA ARG A 83 24.17 2.56 24.48
C ARG A 83 23.69 1.20 23.97
N GLN A 84 22.65 1.19 23.14
CA GLN A 84 22.36 0.01 22.32
C GLN A 84 23.58 -0.20 21.42
N GLU A 85 24.40 -1.20 21.75
CA GLU A 85 25.42 -1.68 20.84
C GLU A 85 24.68 -2.18 19.60
N ALA A 86 24.75 -1.41 18.52
CA ALA A 86 24.42 -1.94 17.20
C ALA A 86 25.25 -3.23 17.03
N PRO A 87 24.67 -4.33 16.52
CA PRO A 87 25.45 -5.52 16.24
C PRO A 87 26.55 -5.14 15.26
N GLN A 88 27.79 -5.11 15.75
CA GLN A 88 28.96 -4.87 14.92
C GLN A 88 29.12 -6.11 14.05
N VAL A 89 28.53 -6.08 12.85
CA VAL A 89 28.82 -7.08 11.83
C VAL A 89 30.23 -6.78 11.33
N THR A 90 31.22 -7.44 11.92
CA THR A 90 32.57 -7.47 11.38
C THR A 90 32.52 -8.30 10.10
N VAL A 91 32.32 -7.64 8.97
CA VAL A 91 32.58 -8.25 7.66
C VAL A 91 34.10 -8.35 7.55
N ALA A 92 34.63 -9.56 7.77
CA ALA A 92 36.03 -9.84 7.44
C ALA A 92 36.22 -9.53 5.95
N ARG A 93 37.01 -8.49 5.64
CA ARG A 93 37.48 -8.29 4.27
C ARG A 93 38.41 -9.44 3.95
N MET A 94 37.99 -10.28 3.01
CA MET A 94 38.83 -11.31 2.41
C MET A 94 40.05 -10.62 1.79
N ALA A 95 41.25 -11.06 2.15
CA ALA A 95 42.47 -10.61 1.50
C ALA A 95 42.42 -10.98 0.01
N PRO A 96 42.93 -10.15 -0.92
CA PRO A 96 43.06 -10.56 -2.31
C PRO A 96 43.94 -11.80 -2.37
N GLU A 97 43.39 -12.89 -2.93
CA GLU A 97 44.12 -14.13 -3.14
C GLU A 97 45.37 -13.88 -4.00
N PRO A 98 46.51 -14.48 -3.67
CA PRO A 98 47.66 -14.49 -4.57
C PRO A 98 47.26 -15.27 -5.84
N GLU A 99 47.63 -14.73 -7.02
CA GLU A 99 47.44 -15.39 -8.31
C GLU A 99 48.09 -16.78 -8.31
N VAL A 100 47.29 -17.80 -8.02
CA VAL A 100 47.63 -19.20 -8.25
C VAL A 100 47.27 -19.51 -9.71
N PRO A 101 48.21 -20.02 -10.52
CA PRO A 101 47.93 -20.36 -11.92
C PRO A 101 46.78 -21.37 -11.99
N GLU A 102 45.82 -21.10 -12.87
CA GLU A 102 44.56 -21.82 -13.07
C GLU A 102 44.69 -23.33 -12.83
N PRO A 103 44.15 -23.85 -11.71
CA PRO A 103 43.66 -25.21 -11.70
C PRO A 103 42.34 -25.19 -12.47
N GLU A 104 42.27 -25.96 -13.55
CA GLU A 104 41.03 -26.30 -14.24
C GLU A 104 39.94 -26.57 -13.19
N VAL A 105 38.94 -25.69 -13.11
CA VAL A 105 37.78 -25.89 -12.25
C VAL A 105 37.03 -27.08 -12.85
N PRO A 106 37.03 -28.28 -12.23
CA PRO A 106 36.09 -29.29 -12.68
C PRO A 106 34.71 -28.69 -12.45
N GLU A 107 33.89 -28.62 -13.51
CA GLU A 107 32.49 -28.21 -13.37
C GLU A 107 31.91 -28.99 -12.19
N PRO A 108 31.39 -28.34 -11.13
CA PRO A 108 30.70 -29.07 -10.10
C PRO A 108 29.52 -29.71 -10.81
N GLU A 109 29.56 -31.03 -10.99
CA GLU A 109 28.40 -31.81 -11.37
C GLU A 109 27.33 -31.45 -10.33
N VAL A 110 26.45 -30.51 -10.69
CA VAL A 110 25.30 -30.14 -9.87
C VAL A 110 24.38 -31.35 -9.94
N SER A 111 24.68 -32.32 -9.10
CA SER A 111 23.77 -33.37 -8.72
C SER A 111 22.61 -32.62 -8.06
N PHE A 112 21.59 -32.30 -8.85
CA PHE A 112 20.33 -31.82 -8.32
C PHE A 112 19.94 -32.85 -7.26
N PRO A 113 19.75 -32.44 -5.99
CA PRO A 113 19.26 -33.39 -5.00
C PRO A 113 18.01 -34.05 -5.59
N PRO A 114 17.87 -35.38 -5.44
CA PRO A 114 16.70 -36.07 -5.94
C PRO A 114 15.45 -35.33 -5.43
N PRO A 115 14.40 -35.18 -6.24
CA PRO A 115 13.18 -34.52 -5.80
C PRO A 115 12.76 -35.15 -4.47
N GLU A 116 12.68 -34.34 -3.43
CA GLU A 116 12.22 -34.79 -2.12
C GLU A 116 10.78 -35.31 -2.31
N ASP A 117 10.51 -36.52 -1.81
CA ASP A 117 9.15 -37.02 -1.71
C ASP A 117 8.40 -36.06 -0.77
N ASN A 118 7.68 -35.10 -1.36
CA ASN A 118 6.82 -34.20 -0.60
C ASN A 118 5.78 -35.08 0.10
N ASP A 119 5.72 -35.01 1.42
CA ASP A 119 4.68 -35.68 2.19
C ASP A 119 3.30 -35.36 1.60
N ASP A 120 2.42 -36.37 1.55
CA ASP A 120 1.04 -36.18 1.12
C ASP A 120 0.39 -35.07 1.97
N ILE A 121 0.11 -33.93 1.33
CA ILE A 121 -0.54 -32.80 2.01
C ILE A 121 -1.93 -33.25 2.44
N GLU A 122 -2.16 -33.27 3.76
CA GLU A 122 -3.50 -33.46 4.30
C GLU A 122 -4.42 -32.36 3.76
N PRO A 123 -5.67 -32.70 3.36
CA PRO A 123 -6.60 -31.71 2.86
C PRO A 123 -6.87 -30.65 3.93
N GLU A 124 -6.59 -29.39 3.62
CA GLU A 124 -6.85 -28.26 4.52
C GLU A 124 -8.33 -28.25 4.95
N LEU A 125 -8.58 -27.90 6.23
CA LEU A 125 -9.93 -27.70 6.74
C LEU A 125 -10.70 -26.70 5.84
N PRO A 126 -12.03 -26.87 5.66
CA PRO A 126 -12.80 -25.96 4.83
C PRO A 126 -12.69 -24.54 5.37
N GLN A 127 -12.26 -23.59 4.52
CA GLN A 127 -12.27 -22.17 4.83
C GLN A 127 -13.72 -21.75 5.07
N THR A 128 -14.06 -21.47 6.33
CA THR A 128 -15.41 -21.03 6.71
C THR A 128 -15.57 -19.54 6.44
N ALA A 129 -16.80 -19.08 6.18
CA ALA A 129 -17.09 -17.65 6.01
C ALA A 129 -16.64 -16.80 7.22
N GLN A 130 -16.68 -17.38 8.44
CA GLN A 130 -16.16 -16.74 9.65
C GLN A 130 -14.64 -16.53 9.59
N TRP A 131 -13.89 -17.55 9.15
CA TRP A 131 -12.44 -17.45 9.00
C TRP A 131 -12.06 -16.41 7.93
N GLU A 132 -12.79 -16.37 6.81
CA GLU A 132 -12.57 -15.38 5.77
C GLU A 132 -12.86 -13.97 6.27
N LEU A 133 -13.96 -13.78 7.02
CA LEU A 133 -14.31 -12.50 7.63
C LEU A 133 -13.18 -11.98 8.52
N GLU A 134 -12.68 -12.82 9.44
CA GLU A 134 -11.59 -12.45 10.35
C GLU A 134 -10.31 -12.11 9.60
N LYS A 135 -9.99 -12.88 8.55
CA LYS A 135 -8.83 -12.62 7.70
C LYS A 135 -8.95 -11.29 6.97
N MET A 136 -10.10 -11.00 6.36
CA MET A 136 -10.31 -9.76 5.62
C MET A 136 -10.33 -8.55 6.56
N ALA A 137 -10.95 -8.67 7.73
CA ALA A 137 -10.93 -7.62 8.76
C ALA A 137 -9.50 -7.31 9.23
N ARG A 138 -8.67 -8.34 9.40
CA ARG A 138 -7.25 -8.16 9.74
C ARG A 138 -6.47 -7.48 8.63
N LEU A 139 -6.72 -7.82 7.37
CA LEU A 139 -6.09 -7.16 6.23
C LEU A 139 -6.51 -5.69 6.13
N ALA A 140 -7.80 -5.37 6.32
CA ALA A 140 -8.30 -4.00 6.36
C ALA A 140 -7.54 -3.17 7.42
N ALA A 141 -7.45 -3.67 8.65
CA ALA A 141 -6.73 -2.99 9.74
C ALA A 141 -5.24 -2.72 9.43
N LEU A 142 -4.57 -3.62 8.70
CA LEU A 142 -3.18 -3.39 8.25
C LEU A 142 -3.10 -2.28 7.22
N VAL A 143 -4.02 -2.25 6.25
CA VAL A 143 -4.08 -1.20 5.22
C VAL A 143 -4.42 0.15 5.84
N GLU A 144 -5.35 0.21 6.80
CA GLU A 144 -5.66 1.43 7.55
C GLU A 144 -4.42 2.03 8.24
N ARG A 145 -3.66 1.17 8.93
CA ARG A 145 -2.40 1.60 9.57
C ARG A 145 -1.42 2.16 8.54
N ASP A 146 -1.32 1.52 7.39
CA ASP A 146 -0.41 1.95 6.32
C ASP A 146 -0.86 3.27 5.68
N VAL A 147 -2.16 3.51 5.53
CA VAL A 147 -2.71 4.81 5.12
C VAL A 147 -2.33 5.91 6.11
N VAL A 148 -2.49 5.66 7.42
CA VAL A 148 -2.11 6.62 8.47
C VAL A 148 -0.62 6.91 8.44
N ARG A 149 0.23 5.88 8.26
CA ARG A 149 1.68 6.05 8.11
C ARG A 149 2.01 6.91 6.89
N LEU A 150 1.45 6.60 5.73
CA LEU A 150 1.71 7.32 4.49
C LEU A 150 1.23 8.78 4.57
N ALA A 151 0.09 9.05 5.21
CA ALA A 151 -0.39 10.42 5.42
C ALA A 151 0.60 11.26 6.23
N ARG A 152 1.21 10.69 7.28
CA ARG A 152 2.28 11.36 8.04
C ARG A 152 3.54 11.56 7.21
N GLU A 153 3.98 10.54 6.46
CA GLU A 153 5.16 10.66 5.59
C GLU A 153 4.97 11.74 4.50
N ARG A 154 3.75 11.90 4.01
CA ARG A 154 3.38 12.97 3.08
C ARG A 154 3.54 14.34 3.73
N GLU A 155 3.00 14.52 4.94
CA GLU A 155 3.16 15.76 5.72
C GLU A 155 4.64 16.09 5.97
N ASP A 156 5.45 15.08 6.30
CA ASP A 156 6.90 15.22 6.47
C ASP A 156 7.62 15.59 5.16
N ALA A 157 7.19 15.04 4.03
CA ALA A 157 7.72 15.40 2.71
C ALA A 157 7.38 16.85 2.34
N VAL A 158 6.14 17.28 2.60
CA VAL A 158 5.68 18.66 2.40
C VAL A 158 6.46 19.62 3.29
N ALA A 159 6.66 19.27 4.56
CA ALA A 159 7.44 20.10 5.51
C ALA A 159 8.91 20.26 5.07
N ARG A 160 9.47 19.26 4.38
CA ARG A 160 10.82 19.32 3.79
C ARG A 160 10.87 20.01 2.42
N GLY A 161 9.71 20.33 1.82
CA GLY A 161 9.61 20.89 0.47
C GLY A 161 9.89 19.88 -0.66
N ASP A 162 9.85 18.57 -0.37
CA ASP A 162 10.05 17.52 -1.36
C ASP A 162 8.74 17.17 -2.08
N VAL A 163 8.46 17.93 -3.14
CA VAL A 163 7.22 17.84 -3.92
C VAL A 163 7.11 16.49 -4.65
N GLN A 164 8.20 16.01 -5.25
CA GLN A 164 8.19 14.73 -5.99
C GLN A 164 7.89 13.55 -5.06
N ARG A 165 8.49 13.54 -3.87
CA ARG A 165 8.19 12.50 -2.88
C ARG A 165 6.75 12.60 -2.38
N GLY A 166 6.24 13.82 -2.17
CA GLY A 166 4.84 14.05 -1.81
C GLY A 166 3.85 13.48 -2.83
N GLU A 167 4.07 13.74 -4.12
CA GLU A 167 3.24 13.20 -5.22
C GLU A 167 3.27 11.68 -5.30
N GLN A 168 4.46 11.07 -5.12
CA GLN A 168 4.59 9.62 -5.08
C GLN A 168 3.80 9.00 -3.92
N ILE A 169 3.87 9.62 -2.72
CA ILE A 169 3.11 9.16 -1.56
C ILE A 169 1.61 9.35 -1.79
N ASP A 170 1.20 10.44 -2.44
CA ASP A 170 -0.21 10.70 -2.76
C ASP A 170 -0.80 9.63 -3.69
N ALA A 171 -0.04 9.19 -4.70
CA ALA A 171 -0.47 8.07 -5.55
C ALA A 171 -0.63 6.76 -4.75
N LEU A 172 0.28 6.49 -3.80
CA LEU A 172 0.18 5.33 -2.90
C LEU A 172 -1.01 5.44 -1.95
N LEU A 173 -1.30 6.63 -1.42
CA LEU A 173 -2.47 6.89 -0.57
C LEU A 173 -3.75 6.62 -1.34
N GLN A 174 -3.90 7.15 -2.56
CA GLN A 174 -5.09 6.93 -3.39
C GLN A 174 -5.34 5.44 -3.64
N ARG A 175 -4.29 4.69 -3.99
CA ARG A 175 -4.39 3.24 -4.19
C ARG A 175 -4.81 2.51 -2.91
N ASN A 176 -4.17 2.79 -1.77
CA ASN A 176 -4.48 2.12 -0.52
C ASN A 176 -5.89 2.46 -0.01
N LEU A 177 -6.35 3.70 -0.21
CA LEU A 177 -7.72 4.10 0.12
C LEU A 177 -8.75 3.38 -0.76
N GLY A 178 -8.45 3.16 -2.04
CA GLY A 178 -9.27 2.32 -2.92
C GLY A 178 -9.35 0.88 -2.40
N GLN A 179 -8.20 0.27 -2.14
CA GLN A 179 -8.12 -1.09 -1.60
C GLN A 179 -8.82 -1.22 -0.24
N LEU A 180 -8.75 -0.20 0.63
CA LEU A 180 -9.41 -0.21 1.93
C LEU A 180 -10.93 -0.21 1.78
N ARG A 181 -11.49 0.55 0.82
CA ARG A 181 -12.93 0.51 0.53
C ARG A 181 -13.37 -0.88 0.08
N GLU A 182 -12.64 -1.46 -0.86
CA GLU A 182 -12.92 -2.83 -1.35
C GLU A 182 -12.89 -3.85 -0.20
N LEU A 183 -11.88 -3.78 0.67
CA LEU A 183 -11.79 -4.66 1.84
C LEU A 183 -12.95 -4.46 2.83
N HIS A 184 -13.36 -3.22 3.08
CA HIS A 184 -14.50 -2.94 3.96
C HIS A 184 -15.82 -3.44 3.37
N ASP A 185 -16.02 -3.31 2.07
CA ASP A 185 -17.20 -3.84 1.40
C ASP A 185 -17.23 -5.37 1.46
N GLU A 186 -16.08 -6.04 1.27
CA GLU A 186 -15.98 -7.50 1.40
C GLU A 186 -16.22 -7.97 2.84
N VAL A 187 -15.66 -7.26 3.83
CA VAL A 187 -15.93 -7.55 5.26
C VAL A 187 -17.42 -7.38 5.57
N ARG A 188 -18.08 -6.34 5.04
CA ARG A 188 -19.53 -6.16 5.23
C ARG A 188 -20.31 -7.32 4.60
N ARG A 189 -19.98 -7.71 3.37
CA ARG A 189 -20.62 -8.82 2.67
C ARG A 189 -20.45 -10.15 3.42
N LEU A 190 -19.23 -10.46 3.87
CA LEU A 190 -18.97 -11.67 4.66
C LEU A 190 -19.69 -11.61 6.01
N ALA A 191 -19.78 -10.43 6.63
CA ALA A 191 -20.54 -10.26 7.87
C ALA A 191 -22.04 -10.52 7.65
N GLU A 192 -22.62 -10.09 6.53
CA GLU A 192 -24.00 -10.42 6.17
C GLU A 192 -24.21 -11.93 6.03
N VAL A 193 -23.30 -12.61 5.32
CA VAL A 193 -23.32 -14.08 5.15
C VAL A 193 -23.21 -14.80 6.49
N VAL A 194 -22.27 -14.41 7.35
CA VAL A 194 -22.06 -14.99 8.69
C VAL A 194 -23.28 -14.76 9.59
N ASN A 195 -23.87 -13.56 9.55
CA ASN A 195 -25.05 -13.22 10.35
C ASN A 195 -26.36 -13.77 9.78
N GLY A 196 -26.33 -14.44 8.62
CA GLY A 196 -27.53 -14.98 7.96
C GLY A 196 -28.48 -13.90 7.43
N VAL A 197 -28.00 -12.67 7.27
CA VAL A 197 -28.75 -11.59 6.62
C VAL A 197 -28.55 -11.79 5.11
N ALA A 198 -29.50 -12.46 4.46
CA ALA A 198 -29.45 -12.63 3.01
C ALA A 198 -29.43 -11.25 2.33
N PRO A 199 -28.57 -11.02 1.32
CA PRO A 199 -28.62 -9.80 0.54
C PRO A 199 -29.98 -9.75 -0.17
N ALA A 200 -30.69 -8.64 0.01
CA ALA A 200 -31.91 -8.39 -0.74
C ALA A 200 -31.50 -8.07 -2.19
N ASP A 201 -31.71 -9.04 -3.08
CA ASP A 201 -31.64 -8.87 -4.54
C ASP A 201 -32.66 -7.83 -5.04
#